data_AF-A0A5N4A072-F1
#
_entry.id   AF-A0A5N4A072-F1
#
_cell.length_a   1.000
_cell.length_b   1.000
_cell.length_c   1.000
_cell.angle_alpha   90.00
_cell.angle_beta   90.00
_cell.angle_gamma   90.00
#
_symmetry.space_group_name_H-M   'P 1'
#
loop_
_entity.id
_entity.type
_entity.pdbx_description
1 polymer ?
#
loop_
_entity_poly.entity_id
_entity_poly.type
_entity_poly.pdbx_seq_one_letter_code
_entity_poly.pdbx_strand_id
1 'polypeptide(L)'
;MEFWPILCLINNMRNLHPFVVGIYCGTTKPPSVQGYLTPFVEEIKPLLKNGIFINGIKCSLKVRCFICDTPARSFAKGVVNFNAYNRCTRCTVIGEYNHESHRMSFPRIDLNVIWLKHLNYD
;
A
#
# COMPACT_ATOMS: atom_id res chain seq x y z
N MET A 1 -14.81 16.30 6.63
CA MET A 1 -15.01 15.63 5.34
C MET A 1 -13.64 15.18 4.87
N GLU A 2 -13.48 13.89 4.58
CA GLU A 2 -12.23 13.27 4.12
C GLU A 2 -12.44 12.63 2.75
N PHE A 3 -11.43 12.72 1.90
CA PHE A 3 -11.38 12.09 0.59
C PHE A 3 -10.18 11.16 0.53
N TRP A 4 -10.43 9.90 0.18
CA TRP A 4 -9.41 8.88 0.06
C TRP A 4 -9.43 8.33 -1.37
N PRO A 5 -8.71 8.98 -2.31
CA PRO A 5 -8.66 8.53 -3.69
C PRO A 5 -7.74 7.32 -3.86
N ILE A 6 -8.18 6.37 -4.68
CA ILE A 6 -7.33 5.33 -5.27
C ILE A 6 -6.88 5.86 -6.62
N LEU A 7 -5.56 6.03 -6.79
CA LEU A 7 -4.95 6.53 -8.01
C LEU A 7 -4.20 5.40 -8.72
N CYS A 8 -4.29 5.38 -10.05
CA CYS A 8 -3.51 4.51 -10.91
C CYS A 8 -2.63 5.31 -11.85
N LEU A 9 -1.47 4.75 -12.20
CA LEU A 9 -0.56 5.29 -13.19
C LEU A 9 -0.06 4.15 -14.09
N ILE A 10 -0.15 4.34 -15.40
CA ILE A 10 0.41 3.41 -16.37
C ILE A 10 1.89 3.73 -16.55
N ASN A 11 2.74 2.96 -15.88
CA ASN A 11 4.18 3.17 -15.83
C ASN A 11 4.87 3.22 -17.21
N ASN A 12 4.36 2.47 -18.19
CA ASN A 12 5.01 2.32 -19.50
C ASN A 12 4.63 3.43 -20.50
N MET A 13 3.90 4.45 -20.05
CA MET A 13 3.46 5.55 -20.89
C MET A 13 3.95 6.87 -20.28
N ARG A 14 4.92 7.51 -20.95
CA ARG A 14 5.69 8.65 -20.39
C ARG A 14 4.85 9.92 -20.12
N ASN A 15 3.69 10.05 -20.75
CA ASN A 15 2.86 11.26 -20.69
C ASN A 15 1.52 11.04 -19.97
N LEU A 16 1.39 9.95 -19.21
CA LEU A 16 0.21 9.74 -18.39
C LEU A 16 0.48 10.24 -16.97
N HIS A 17 -0.45 11.04 -16.47
CA HIS A 17 -0.49 11.42 -15.07
C HIS A 17 -1.30 10.39 -14.27
N PRO A 18 -1.06 10.28 -12.95
CA PRO A 18 -1.93 9.49 -12.10
C PRO A 18 -3.39 9.93 -12.26
N PHE A 19 -4.28 8.97 -12.44
CA PHE A 19 -5.71 9.20 -12.60
C PHE A 19 -6.50 8.47 -11.53
N VAL A 20 -7.67 9.00 -11.20
CA VAL A 20 -8.55 8.44 -10.18
C VAL A 20 -9.25 7.21 -10.74
N VAL A 21 -9.21 6.11 -9.98
CA VAL A 21 -10.00 4.89 -10.27
C VAL A 21 -11.04 4.59 -9.21
N GLY A 22 -11.00 5.29 -8.07
CA GLY A 22 -12.01 5.21 -7.03
C GLY A 22 -11.82 6.30 -5.99
N ILE A 23 -12.90 6.72 -5.33
CA ILE A 23 -12.84 7.70 -4.24
C ILE A 23 -13.75 7.23 -3.12
N TYR A 24 -13.21 7.13 -1.91
CA TYR A 24 -14.04 7.15 -0.71
C TYR A 24 -14.22 8.58 -0.24
N CYS A 25 -15.46 8.93 0.12
CA CYS A 25 -15.84 10.22 0.69
C CYS A 25 -16.63 9.97 1.97
N GLY A 26 -16.22 10.60 3.07
CA GLY A 26 -16.88 10.41 4.37
C GLY A 26 -16.56 11.52 5.35
N THR A 27 -17.23 11.51 6.51
CA THR A 27 -16.93 12.44 7.60
C THR A 27 -15.61 12.11 8.31
N THR A 28 -15.13 10.87 8.17
CA THR A 28 -13.89 10.33 8.74
C THR A 28 -13.19 9.45 7.71
N LYS A 29 -12.02 8.90 8.03
CA LYS A 29 -11.33 7.88 7.21
C LYS A 29 -12.21 6.65 6.95
N PRO A 30 -11.92 5.85 5.90
CA PRO A 30 -12.69 4.65 5.63
C PRO A 30 -12.70 3.71 6.86
N PRO A 31 -13.87 3.18 7.25
CA PRO A 31 -14.02 2.44 8.50
C PRO A 31 -13.31 1.08 8.46
N SER A 32 -13.09 0.52 7.27
CA SER A 32 -12.39 -0.75 7.09
C SER A 32 -11.64 -0.79 5.78
N VAL A 33 -10.52 -1.52 5.78
CA VAL A 33 -9.73 -1.80 4.57
C VAL A 33 -10.55 -2.57 3.55
N GLN A 34 -11.34 -3.53 4.03
CA GLN A 34 -12.21 -4.35 3.19
C GLN A 34 -13.23 -3.47 2.46
N GLY A 35 -13.97 -2.63 3.19
CA GLY A 35 -14.95 -1.72 2.59
C GLY A 35 -14.33 -0.71 1.62
N TYR A 36 -13.07 -0.34 1.83
CA TYR A 36 -12.36 0.61 0.97
C TYR A 36 -11.75 -0.03 -0.30
N LEU A 37 -11.04 -1.15 -0.17
CA LEU A 37 -10.24 -1.73 -1.26
C LEU A 37 -10.93 -2.87 -2.00
N THR A 38 -11.92 -3.56 -1.41
CA THR A 38 -12.58 -4.70 -2.07
C THR A 38 -13.18 -4.34 -3.44
N PRO A 39 -13.88 -3.21 -3.64
CA PRO A 39 -14.39 -2.84 -4.96
C PRO A 39 -13.28 -2.79 -6.02
N PHE A 40 -12.18 -2.10 -5.72
CA PHE A 40 -11.02 -2.02 -6.60
C PHE A 40 -10.37 -3.39 -6.87
N VAL A 41 -10.24 -4.22 -5.83
CA VAL A 41 -9.63 -5.56 -5.95
C VAL A 41 -10.45 -6.47 -6.85
N GLU A 42 -11.78 -6.47 -6.70
CA GLU A 42 -12.67 -7.29 -7.52
C GLU A 42 -12.68 -6.85 -8.99
N GLU A 43 -12.53 -5.55 -9.26
CA GLU A 43 -12.42 -5.03 -10.63
C GLU A 43 -11.05 -5.35 -11.27
N ILE A 44 -9.94 -5.18 -10.55
CA ILE A 44 -8.60 -5.32 -11.14
C ILE A 44 -8.17 -6.78 -11.29
N LYS A 45 -8.63 -7.67 -10.42
CA LYS A 45 -8.25 -9.10 -10.42
C LYS A 45 -8.51 -9.82 -11.76
N PRO A 46 -9.69 -9.72 -12.40
CA PRO A 46 -9.90 -10.32 -13.72
C PRO A 46 -9.05 -9.65 -14.80
N LEU A 47 -8.78 -8.35 -14.71
CA LEU A 47 -7.90 -7.64 -15.67
C LEU A 47 -6.46 -8.14 -15.58
N LEU A 48 -5.95 -8.37 -14.37
CA LEU A 48 -4.62 -8.94 -14.14
C LEU A 48 -4.53 -10.39 -14.64
N LYS A 49 -5.59 -11.18 -14.46
CA LYS A 49 -5.64 -12.59 -14.88
C LYS A 49 -5.76 -12.72 -16.40
N ASN A 50 -6.67 -11.97 -17.00
CA ASN A 50 -7.09 -12.19 -18.38
C ASN A 50 -6.43 -11.21 -19.37
N GLY A 51 -5.90 -10.09 -18.88
CA GLY A 51 -5.51 -8.96 -19.71
C GLY A 51 -6.72 -8.17 -20.22
N ILE A 52 -6.44 -7.19 -21.10
CA ILE A 52 -7.45 -6.40 -21.81
C ILE A 52 -7.16 -6.41 -23.31
N PHE A 53 -8.18 -6.20 -24.14
CA PHE A 53 -8.01 -6.03 -25.58
C PHE A 53 -8.13 -4.56 -25.96
N ILE A 54 -7.11 -4.02 -26.62
CA ILE A 54 -7.10 -2.65 -27.15
C ILE A 54 -6.79 -2.76 -28.63
N ASN A 55 -7.70 -2.30 -29.50
CA ASN A 55 -7.55 -2.39 -30.96
C ASN A 55 -7.20 -3.81 -31.45
N GLY A 56 -7.82 -4.83 -30.85
CA GLY A 56 -7.57 -6.25 -31.16
C GLY A 56 -6.29 -6.83 -30.57
N ILE A 57 -5.43 -6.01 -29.95
CA ILE A 57 -4.18 -6.46 -29.31
C ILE A 57 -4.45 -6.78 -27.85
N LYS A 58 -4.05 -7.98 -27.42
CA LYS A 58 -4.13 -8.39 -26.01
C LYS A 58 -2.99 -7.76 -25.21
N CYS A 59 -3.33 -6.89 -24.26
CA CYS A 59 -2.41 -6.28 -23.31
C CYS A 59 -2.49 -6.98 -21.96
N SER A 60 -1.36 -7.50 -21.47
CA SER A 60 -1.24 -8.03 -20.10
C SER A 60 -1.03 -6.89 -19.11
N LEU A 61 -1.71 -6.93 -17.96
CA LEU A 61 -1.53 -5.99 -16.87
C LEU A 61 -0.76 -6.65 -15.72
N LYS A 62 0.12 -5.88 -15.09
CA LYS A 62 0.80 -6.25 -13.85
C LYS A 62 0.83 -5.06 -12.90
N VAL A 63 0.58 -5.30 -11.62
CA VAL A 63 0.76 -4.29 -10.57
C VAL A 63 2.26 -4.18 -10.28
N ARG A 64 2.86 -3.01 -10.56
CA ARG A 64 4.28 -2.77 -10.29
C ARG A 64 4.55 -2.49 -8.82
N CYS A 65 3.78 -1.59 -8.22
CA CYS A 65 3.95 -1.17 -6.84
C CYS A 65 2.70 -0.45 -6.33
N PHE A 66 2.54 -0.42 -5.01
CA PHE A 66 1.60 0.46 -4.32
C PHE A 66 2.38 1.63 -3.71
N ILE A 67 1.99 2.85 -4.07
CA ILE A 67 2.59 4.08 -3.55
C ILE A 67 1.59 4.70 -2.58
N CYS A 68 2.02 4.86 -1.34
CA CYS A 68 1.23 5.44 -0.26
C CYS A 68 2.16 6.09 0.75
N ASP A 69 1.68 7.16 1.37
CA ASP A 69 2.28 7.72 2.56
C ASP A 69 2.20 6.73 3.74
N THR A 70 2.72 7.15 4.88
CA THR A 70 2.83 6.27 6.04
C THR A 70 1.46 5.85 6.64
N PRO A 71 0.50 6.77 6.87
CA PRO A 71 -0.82 6.41 7.37
C PRO A 71 -1.62 5.52 6.41
N ALA A 72 -1.66 5.86 5.11
CA ALA A 72 -2.40 5.07 4.12
C ALA A 72 -1.78 3.68 3.93
N ARG A 73 -0.45 3.55 4.00
CA ARG A 73 0.21 2.23 3.99
C ARG A 73 -0.20 1.37 5.17
N SER A 74 -0.23 1.98 6.36
CA SER A 74 -0.56 1.25 7.59
C SER A 74 -2.02 0.79 7.55
N PHE A 75 -2.91 1.66 7.08
CA PHE A 75 -4.31 1.33 6.80
C PHE A 75 -4.42 0.17 5.81
N ALA A 76 -3.87 0.30 4.61
CA ALA A 76 -3.96 -0.74 3.56
C ALA A 76 -3.39 -2.11 3.99
N LYS A 77 -2.34 -2.12 4.82
CA LYS A 77 -1.76 -3.36 5.36
C LYS A 77 -2.49 -3.91 6.59
N GLY A 78 -3.43 -3.17 7.18
CA GLY A 78 -4.06 -3.53 8.45
C GLY A 78 -3.08 -3.57 9.62
N VAL A 79 -2.04 -2.73 9.63
CA VAL A 79 -1.01 -2.69 10.67
C VAL A 79 -1.12 -1.43 11.52
N VAL A 80 -0.48 -1.46 12.69
CA VAL A 80 -0.45 -0.33 13.63
C VAL A 80 0.15 0.93 13.00
N ASN A 81 -0.34 2.09 13.46
CA ASN A 81 0.04 3.39 12.93
C ASN A 81 1.46 3.80 13.34
N PHE A 82 2.02 4.83 12.70
CA PHE A 82 3.45 5.14 12.70
C PHE A 82 4.11 5.47 14.03
N ASN A 83 3.31 5.82 15.03
CA ASN A 83 3.77 6.12 16.38
C ASN A 83 3.77 4.91 17.32
N ALA A 84 3.38 3.73 16.84
CA ALA A 84 3.40 2.53 17.67
C ALA A 84 4.83 1.96 17.80
N TYR A 85 5.13 1.40 18.97
CA TYR A 85 6.39 0.74 19.26
C TYR A 85 6.67 -0.45 18.32
N ASN A 86 5.65 -1.26 18.01
CA ASN A 86 5.77 -2.43 17.12
C ASN A 86 5.43 -2.12 15.65
N ARG A 87 5.85 -0.96 15.15
CA ARG A 87 5.42 -0.47 13.84
C ARG A 87 6.35 -0.80 12.68
N CYS A 88 7.58 -1.23 12.92
CA CYS A 88 8.50 -1.54 11.82
C CYS A 88 7.86 -2.54 10.84
N THR A 89 7.47 -2.09 9.65
CA THR A 89 6.81 -2.96 8.67
C THR A 89 7.79 -3.84 7.88
N ARG A 90 9.08 -3.72 8.22
CA ARG A 90 10.21 -4.40 7.56
C ARG A 90 10.99 -5.33 8.51
N CYS A 91 10.83 -5.14 9.82
CA CYS A 91 11.62 -5.77 10.86
C CYS A 91 10.77 -6.01 12.11
N THR A 92 11.25 -6.83 13.04
CA THR A 92 10.55 -7.13 14.31
C THR A 92 11.04 -6.27 15.48
N VAL A 93 11.82 -5.21 15.19
CA VAL A 93 12.39 -4.34 16.23
C VAL A 93 11.28 -3.52 16.89
N ILE A 94 11.32 -3.49 18.21
CA ILE A 94 10.50 -2.60 19.04
C ILE A 94 11.17 -1.22 19.02
N GLY A 95 10.42 -0.22 18.58
CA GLY A 95 10.92 1.16 18.50
C GLY A 95 11.09 1.78 19.87
N GLU A 96 11.88 2.85 19.94
CA GLU A 96 12.15 3.63 21.14
C GLU A 96 11.66 5.06 20.91
N TYR A 97 10.85 5.60 21.83
CA TYR A 97 10.39 6.98 21.78
C TYR A 97 11.43 7.89 22.42
N ASN A 98 11.96 8.84 21.65
CA ASN A 98 12.83 9.87 22.17
C ASN A 98 11.98 11.06 22.63
N HIS A 99 12.00 11.35 23.94
CA HIS A 99 11.20 12.40 24.56
C HIS A 99 11.66 13.83 24.22
N GLU A 100 12.93 14.01 23.83
CA GLU A 100 13.48 15.33 23.49
C GLU A 100 13.10 15.74 22.06
N SER A 101 13.21 14.80 21.12
CA SER A 101 12.92 15.02 19.70
C SER A 101 11.47 14.69 19.31
N HIS A 102 10.70 14.09 20.23
CA HIS A 102 9.34 13.59 20.01
C HIS A 102 9.22 12.63 18.81
N ARG A 103 10.21 11.76 18.64
CA ARG A 103 10.31 10.83 17.49
C ARG A 103 10.44 9.39 17.94
N MET A 104 9.78 8.49 17.20
CA MET A 104 10.03 7.06 17.28
C MET A 104 11.27 6.70 16.44
N SER A 105 12.22 5.99 17.05
CA SER A 105 13.42 5.47 16.39
C SER A 105 13.47 3.94 16.46
N PHE A 106 14.14 3.30 15.51
CA PHE A 106 14.33 1.84 15.48
C PHE A 106 15.83 1.58 15.33
N PRO A 107 16.62 1.79 16.38
CA PRO A 107 18.08 1.90 16.29
C PRO A 107 18.82 0.57 16.08
N ARG A 108 18.15 -0.58 16.22
CA ARG A 108 18.80 -1.90 16.09
C ARG A 108 18.82 -2.39 14.64
N ILE A 109 20.03 -2.57 14.10
CA ILE A 109 20.33 -3.04 12.73
C ILE A 109 20.50 -4.58 12.70
N ASP A 110 20.75 -5.13 13.87
CA ASP A 110 20.87 -6.52 14.25
C ASP A 110 19.48 -7.12 14.47
N LEU A 111 18.83 -7.63 13.41
CA LEU A 111 17.99 -8.84 13.41
C LEU A 111 17.18 -9.03 12.10
N ASN A 112 17.03 -10.31 11.75
CA ASN A 112 16.22 -10.92 10.68
C ASN A 112 15.21 -10.00 9.99
N VAL A 113 15.62 -9.45 8.85
CA VAL A 113 14.72 -8.75 7.93
C VAL A 113 13.57 -9.69 7.57
N ILE A 114 12.31 -9.24 7.71
CA ILE A 114 11.14 -10.07 7.39
C ILE A 114 11.19 -10.56 5.92
N TRP A 115 11.83 -9.78 5.04
CA TRP A 115 12.09 -10.14 3.65
C TRP A 115 12.94 -11.41 3.47
N LEU A 116 13.80 -11.78 4.44
CA LEU A 116 14.59 -13.02 4.37
C LEU A 116 13.77 -14.27 4.73
N LYS A 117 12.67 -14.13 5.49
CA LYS A 117 11.77 -15.26 5.79
C LYS A 117 10.82 -15.60 4.63
N HIS A 118 10.49 -14.63 3.77
CA HIS A 118 9.70 -14.87 2.57
C HIS A 118 10.49 -15.42 1.37
N LEU A 119 11.84 -15.44 1.45
CA LEU A 119 12.71 -16.10 0.46
C LEU A 119 12.99 -17.58 0.80
N ASN A 120 12.39 -18.13 1.86
CA ASN A 120 12.53 -19.54 2.25
C ASN A 120 11.18 -20.29 2.23
N TYR A 121 10.22 -19.78 1.44
CA TYR A 121 9.02 -20.50 1.07
C TYR A 121 8.97 -20.54 -0.47
N ASP A 122 9.88 -21.33 -1.03
CA ASP A 122 9.75 -21.98 -2.34
C ASP A 122 9.31 -23.43 -2.10
#